data_AF-A0A366EBN5-F1
#
_entry.id   AF-A0A366EBN5-F1
#
_cell.length_a   1.000
_cell.length_b   1.000
_cell.length_c   1.000
_cell.angle_alpha   90.00
_cell.angle_beta   90.00
_cell.angle_gamma   90.00
#
_symmetry.space_group_name_H-M   'P 1'
#
loop_
_entity.id
_entity.type
_entity.pdbx_description
1 polymer ?
#
loop_
_entity_poly.entity_id
_entity_poly.type
_entity_poly.pdbx_seq_one_letter_code
_entity_poly.pdbx_strand_id
1 'polypeptide(L)'
;MIWGLVAFLAGGLLLFYLFNQLMGYQKKNIIIDLDERYFNWSKHIEATKEELQKREKEVSYLGNGEFLINDEFYTLIKRNVNIKGIPLQRTILVYDKNKNKKDT
;
A
#
# COMPACT_ATOMS: atom_id res chain seq x y z
N MET A 1 -25.27 -7.79 36.45
CA MET A 1 -24.09 -8.57 36.00
C MET A 1 -23.98 -8.63 34.47
N ILE A 2 -25.04 -9.01 33.74
CA ILE A 2 -25.04 -9.10 32.26
C ILE A 2 -24.74 -7.77 31.55
N TRP A 3 -25.34 -6.66 32.00
CA TRP A 3 -25.14 -5.33 31.39
C TRP A 3 -23.70 -4.81 31.45
N GLY A 4 -22.96 -5.12 32.52
CA GLY A 4 -21.55 -4.76 32.64
C GLY A 4 -20.67 -5.52 31.64
N LEU A 5 -21.02 -6.78 31.37
CA LEU A 5 -20.33 -7.62 30.40
C LEU A 5 -20.58 -7.14 28.96
N VAL A 6 -21.83 -6.74 28.66
CA VAL A 6 -22.20 -6.12 27.38
C VAL A 6 -21.46 -4.80 27.17
N ALA A 7 -21.40 -3.93 28.18
CA ALA A 7 -20.68 -2.66 28.11
C ALA A 7 -19.17 -2.86 27.89
N PHE A 8 -18.57 -3.86 28.56
CA PHE A 8 -17.16 -4.19 28.40
C PHE A 8 -16.83 -4.70 26.99
N LEU A 9 -17.65 -5.60 26.44
CA LEU A 9 -17.49 -6.11 25.08
C LEU A 9 -17.69 -5.00 24.03
N ALA A 10 -18.71 -4.15 24.20
CA ALA A 10 -18.95 -3.02 23.30
C ALA A 10 -17.79 -2.02 23.32
N GLY A 11 -17.24 -1.70 24.50
CA GLY A 11 -16.08 -0.83 24.64
C GLY A 11 -14.82 -1.43 23.98
N GLY A 12 -14.59 -2.74 24.14
CA GLY A 12 -13.49 -3.46 23.49
C GLY A 12 -13.59 -3.43 21.97
N LEU A 13 -14.78 -3.66 21.42
CA LEU A 13 -15.02 -3.58 19.96
C LEU A 13 -14.83 -2.17 19.41
N LEU A 14 -15.28 -1.15 20.15
CA LEU A 14 -15.10 0.26 19.77
C LEU A 14 -13.61 0.64 19.74
N LEU A 15 -12.86 0.28 20.78
CA LEU A 15 -11.42 0.52 20.85
C LEU A 15 -10.66 -0.24 19.75
N PHE A 16 -11.04 -1.49 19.47
CA PHE A 16 -10.46 -2.27 18.38
C PHE A 16 -10.72 -1.64 17.01
N TYR A 17 -11.95 -1.17 16.76
CA TYR A 17 -12.31 -0.47 15.53
C TYR A 17 -11.50 0.83 15.35
N LEU A 18 -11.41 1.65 16.42
CA LEU A 18 -10.61 2.88 16.43
C LEU A 18 -9.12 2.59 16.20
N PHE A 19 -8.58 1.54 16.83
CA PHE A 19 -7.18 1.15 16.67
C PHE A 19 -6.87 0.70 15.24
N ASN A 20 -7.77 -0.08 14.62
CA ASN A 20 -7.63 -0.51 13.23
C ASN A 20 -7.67 0.67 12.24
N GLN A 21 -8.48 1.69 12.54
CA GLN A 21 -8.51 2.94 11.75
C GLN A 21 -7.24 3.79 11.97
N LEU A 22 -6.76 3.92 13.21
CA LEU A 22 -5.57 4.69 13.57
C LEU A 22 -4.27 4.11 13.02
N MET A 23 -4.15 2.78 12.94
CA MET A 23 -2.99 2.10 12.33
C MET A 23 -2.77 2.47 10.86
N GLY A 24 -3.70 3.22 10.23
CA GLY A 24 -3.43 3.85 8.96
C GLY A 24 -3.12 2.82 7.88
N TYR A 25 -3.73 1.63 7.96
CA TYR A 25 -3.89 0.74 6.83
C TYR A 25 -4.62 1.54 5.74
N GLN A 26 -3.86 2.29 4.95
CA GLN A 26 -4.34 2.89 3.72
C GLN A 26 -4.68 1.70 2.82
N LYS A 27 -5.93 1.22 2.94
CA LYS A 27 -6.42 -0.05 2.37
C LYS A 27 -6.18 -0.23 0.87
N LYS A 28 -5.75 0.83 0.18
CA LYS A 28 -5.49 0.84 -1.26
C LYS A 28 -4.01 0.74 -1.64
N ASN A 29 -3.06 0.94 -0.72
CA ASN A 29 -1.64 0.89 -1.10
C ASN A 29 -1.26 -0.52 -1.55
N ILE A 30 -0.55 -0.64 -2.67
CA ILE A 30 -0.08 -1.92 -3.19
C ILE A 30 1.37 -2.11 -2.74
N ILE A 31 1.62 -3.18 -1.99
CA ILE A 31 2.96 -3.55 -1.56
C ILE A 31 3.48 -4.66 -2.47
N ILE A 32 4.68 -4.43 -3.00
CA ILE A 32 5.38 -5.37 -3.85
C ILE A 32 6.75 -5.60 -3.23
N ASP A 33 7.06 -6.86 -2.97
CA ASP A 33 8.40 -7.29 -2.63
C ASP A 33 8.99 -7.86 -3.92
N LEU A 34 9.96 -7.14 -4.50
CA LEU A 34 10.66 -7.58 -5.71
C LEU A 34 11.78 -8.55 -5.33
N ASP A 35 12.02 -9.56 -6.17
CA ASP A 35 13.05 -10.58 -5.94
C ASP A 35 14.46 -9.99 -5.87
N GLU A 36 14.71 -8.91 -6.61
CA GLU A 36 16.01 -8.24 -6.68
C GLU A 36 16.00 -6.81 -6.13
N ARG A 37 17.17 -6.36 -5.68
CA ARG A 37 17.41 -4.96 -5.30
C ARG A 37 17.78 -4.14 -6.52
N TYR A 38 16.89 -3.23 -6.89
CA TYR A 38 17.14 -2.28 -7.98
C TYR A 38 17.72 -0.96 -7.44
N PHE A 39 18.94 -0.64 -7.87
CA PHE A 39 19.61 0.64 -7.65
C PHE A 39 19.29 1.66 -8.75
N ASN A 40 19.05 1.17 -9.98
CA ASN A 40 18.63 2.01 -11.10
C ASN A 40 17.12 2.19 -11.07
N TRP A 41 16.68 3.45 -11.07
CA TRP A 41 15.26 3.82 -11.01
C TRP A 41 14.43 3.30 -12.19
N SER A 42 14.98 3.36 -13.42
CA SER A 42 14.28 2.87 -14.61
C SER A 42 14.06 1.35 -14.55
N LYS A 43 15.08 0.59 -14.14
CA LYS A 43 14.96 -0.86 -13.95
C LYS A 43 13.97 -1.20 -12.84
N HIS A 44 13.91 -0.38 -11.80
CA HIS A 44 12.94 -0.55 -10.71
C HIS A 44 11.49 -0.34 -11.17
N ILE A 45 11.25 0.68 -12.01
CA ILE A 45 9.94 0.95 -12.62
C ILE A 45 9.51 -0.23 -13.50
N GLU A 46 10.42 -0.70 -14.36
CA GLU A 46 10.17 -1.82 -15.27
C GLU A 46 9.81 -3.09 -14.49
N ALA A 47 10.63 -3.47 -13.51
CA ALA A 47 10.36 -4.63 -12.66
C ALA A 47 9.05 -4.49 -11.87
N THR A 48 8.72 -3.28 -11.40
CA THR A 48 7.44 -3.01 -10.73
C THR A 48 6.26 -3.21 -11.69
N LYS A 49 6.38 -2.73 -12.94
CA LYS A 49 5.36 -2.89 -13.96
C LYS A 49 5.14 -4.36 -14.31
N GLU A 50 6.21 -5.11 -14.55
CA GLU A 50 6.14 -6.54 -14.85
C GLU A 50 5.45 -7.31 -13.71
N GLU A 51 5.82 -7.04 -12.47
CA GLU A 51 5.24 -7.69 -11.29
C GLU A 51 3.76 -7.36 -11.11
N LEU A 52 3.35 -6.12 -11.40
CA LEU A 52 1.92 -5.76 -11.41
C LEU A 52 1.15 -6.47 -12.53
N GLN A 53 1.74 -6.59 -13.73
CA GLN A 53 1.13 -7.29 -14.86
C GLN A 53 0.98 -8.80 -14.59
N LYS A 54 1.97 -9.43 -13.93
CA LYS A 54 1.86 -10.82 -13.44
C LYS A 54 0.69 -11.03 -12.47
N ARG A 55 0.29 -9.97 -11.75
CA ARG A 55 -0.87 -9.96 -10.86
C ARG A 55 -2.18 -9.58 -11.57
N GLU A 56 -2.21 -9.66 -12.90
CA GLU A 56 -3.36 -9.37 -13.76
C GLU A 56 -3.91 -7.94 -13.55
N LYS A 57 -3.04 -6.99 -13.23
CA LYS A 57 -3.39 -5.57 -13.18
C LYS A 57 -3.17 -4.92 -14.55
N GLU A 58 -4.09 -4.05 -14.94
CA GLU A 58 -3.89 -3.13 -16.06
C GLU A 58 -3.02 -1.98 -15.57
N VAL A 59 -1.87 -1.76 -16.22
CA VAL A 59 -0.83 -0.84 -15.72
C VAL A 59 -0.31 0.05 -16.82
N SER A 60 -0.44 1.35 -16.62
CA SER A 60 0.19 2.39 -17.43
C SER A 60 1.15 3.21 -16.58
N TYR A 61 2.38 3.37 -17.05
CA TYR A 61 3.37 4.24 -16.40
C TYR A 61 3.27 5.65 -16.98
N LEU A 62 3.04 6.64 -16.12
CA LEU A 62 2.76 8.03 -16.53
C LEU A 62 4.01 8.92 -16.45
N GLY A 63 5.14 8.40 -15.96
CA GLY A 63 6.36 9.18 -15.72
C GLY A 63 6.50 9.58 -14.25
N ASN A 64 7.69 10.04 -13.85
CA ASN A 64 7.99 10.52 -12.49
C ASN A 64 7.63 9.57 -11.33
N GLY A 65 7.64 8.25 -11.58
CA GLY A 65 7.21 7.26 -10.58
C GLY A 65 5.70 7.11 -10.44
N GLU A 66 4.91 7.71 -11.32
CA GLU A 66 3.45 7.65 -11.29
C GLU A 66 2.92 6.51 -12.16
N PHE A 67 1.93 5.81 -11.64
CA PHE A 67 1.28 4.68 -12.29
C PHE A 67 -0.24 4.89 -12.28
N LEU A 68 -0.88 4.54 -13.39
CA LEU A 68 -2.30 4.28 -13.47
C LEU A 68 -2.48 2.76 -13.41
N ILE A 69 -3.18 2.27 -12.40
CA ILE A 69 -3.40 0.84 -12.16
C ILE A 69 -4.89 0.62 -12.00
N ASN A 70 -5.51 -0.13 -12.92
CA ASN A 70 -6.95 -0.35 -12.97
C ASN A 70 -7.75 0.98 -12.80
N ASP A 71 -7.42 1.98 -13.62
CA ASP A 71 -8.00 3.33 -13.60
C ASP A 71 -7.76 4.16 -12.31
N GLU A 72 -6.92 3.69 -11.39
CA GLU A 72 -6.57 4.43 -10.18
C GLU A 72 -5.11 4.91 -10.20
N PHE A 73 -4.86 6.14 -9.77
CA PHE A 73 -3.53 6.76 -9.70
C PHE A 73 -2.76 6.34 -8.45
N TYR A 74 -1.50 5.97 -8.66
CA TYR A 74 -0.54 5.56 -7.64
C TYR A 74 0.82 6.23 -7.84
N THR A 75 1.54 6.45 -6.74
CA THR A 75 2.94 6.90 -6.75
C THR A 75 3.85 5.82 -6.19
N LEU A 76 4.90 5.51 -6.92
CA LEU A 76 5.94 4.56 -6.53
C LEU A 76 6.88 5.17 -5.49
N ILE A 77 6.97 4.50 -4.35
CA ILE A 77 7.87 4.86 -3.25
C ILE A 77 8.75 3.67 -2.91
N LYS A 78 10.06 3.90 -2.92
CA LYS A 78 11.05 2.93 -2.42
C LYS A 78 11.22 3.12 -0.92
N ARG A 79 11.00 2.06 -0.14
CA ARG A 79 11.25 2.07 1.32
C ARG A 79 12.28 1.01 1.69
N ASN A 80 13.34 1.42 2.36
CA ASN A 80 14.27 0.49 3.01
C ASN A 80 13.66 0.09 4.36
N VAL A 81 13.39 -1.20 4.55
CA VAL A 81 12.90 -1.76 5.80
C VAL A 81 13.95 -2.71 6.36
N ASN A 82 14.24 -2.59 7.66
CA ASN A 82 15.14 -3.51 8.34
C ASN A 82 14.27 -4.46 9.17
N ILE A 83 14.14 -5.71 8.72
CA ILE A 83 13.38 -6.73 9.45
C ILE A 83 14.40 -7.66 10.11
N LYS A 84 14.49 -7.62 11.43
CA LYS A 84 15.34 -8.52 12.22
C LYS A 84 16.83 -8.50 11.79
N GLY A 85 17.34 -7.34 11.41
CA GLY A 85 18.73 -7.16 10.96
C GLY A 85 18.97 -7.43 9.47
N ILE A 86 17.95 -7.88 8.74
CA ILE A 86 18.03 -8.10 7.29
C ILE A 86 17.55 -6.82 6.58
N PRO A 87 18.43 -6.12 5.85
CA PRO A 87 18.02 -4.98 5.03
C PRO A 87 17.19 -5.50 3.85
N LEU A 88 15.92 -5.10 3.78
CA LEU A 88 14.99 -5.42 2.71
C LEU A 88 14.57 -4.13 2.01
N GLN A 89 14.47 -4.19 0.69
CA GLN A 89 13.91 -3.10 -0.11
C GLN A 89 12.45 -3.45 -0.38
N ARG A 90 11.54 -2.55 -0.02
CA ARG A 90 10.11 -2.69 -0.27
C ARG A 90 9.65 -1.66 -1.28
N THR A 91 8.92 -2.13 -2.27
CA THR A 91 8.26 -1.29 -3.27
C THR A 91 6.83 -1.03 -2.79
N ILE A 92 6.47 0.24 -2.64
CA ILE A 92 5.14 0.65 -2.19
C ILE A 92 4.54 1.57 -3.25
N LEU A 93 3.38 1.21 -3.77
CA LEU A 93 2.55 2.07 -4.59
C LEU A 93 1.51 2.71 -3.68
N VAL A 94 1.66 4.02 -3.46
CA VAL A 94 0.78 4.79 -2.59
C VAL A 94 -0.36 5.36 -3.41
N TYR A 95 -1.58 5.12 -2.96
CA TYR A 95 -2.78 5.62 -3.63
C TYR A 95 -2.86 7.15 -3.55
N ASP A 96 -2.97 7.82 -4.70
CA ASP A 96 -3.10 9.27 -4.75
C ASP A 96 -4.56 9.70 -4.58
N LYS A 97 -4.96 10.00 -3.34
CA LYS A 97 -6.33 10.46 -3.04
C LYS A 97 -6.71 11.75 -3.75
N ASN A 98 -5.76 12.61 -4.12
CA ASN A 98 -6.06 13.91 -4.70
C ASN A 98 -6.32 13.80 -6.20
N LYS A 99 -5.55 12.98 -6.90
CA LYS A 99 -5.78 12.70 -8.33
C LYS A 99 -7.05 11.89 -8.54
N ASN A 100 -7.22 10.81 -7.79
CA ASN A 100 -8.39 9.92 -7.91
C ASN A 100 -9.73 10.55 -7.49
N LYS A 101 -9.73 11.69 -6.78
CA LYS A 101 -10.96 12.45 -6.46
C LYS A 101 -11.40 13.40 -7.56
N LYS A 102 -10.51 13.74 -8.50
CA LYS A 102 -10.82 14.69 -9.58
C LYS A 102 -11.49 14.02 -10.78
N ASP A 103 -11.41 12.70 -10.87
CA ASP A 103 -12.00 11.91 -11.95
C ASP A 103 -13.38 11.30 -11.58
N THR A 104 -13.92 11.65 -10.41
CA THR A 104 -15.31 11.36 -9.96
C THR A 104 -16.07 12.64 -9.68
#